data_AF-F2UQ11-F1
#
_entry.id   AF-F2UQ11-F1
#
_cell.length_a   1.000
_cell.length_b   1.000
_cell.length_c   1.000
_cell.angle_alpha   90.00
_cell.angle_beta   90.00
_cell.angle_gamma   90.00
#
_symmetry.space_group_name_H-M   'P 1'
#
loop_
_entity.id
_entity.type
_entity.pdbx_description
1 polymer ?
#
loop_
_entity_poly.entity_id
_entity_poly.type
_entity_poly.pdbx_seq_one_letter_code
_entity_poly.pdbx_strand_id
1 'polypeptide(L)' 'MPVQTIASARCFSDDTDFAVDLLGDILTNAKYDAGKVEAERGVILRENQEVNSIPEEVVMDYLHATAFQVCQSHSH' A
#
# COMPACT_ATOMS: atom_id res chain seq x y z
N MET A 1 -12.81 1.66 11.08
CA MET A 1 -12.49 2.82 10.23
C MET A 1 -12.81 2.46 8.79
N PRO A 2 -13.21 3.40 7.92
CA PRO A 2 -13.13 3.17 6.48
C PRO A 2 -11.66 2.96 6.09
N VAL A 3 -11.38 1.99 5.22
CA VAL A 3 -10.05 1.82 4.62
C VAL A 3 -9.80 3.01 3.69
N GLN A 4 -8.65 3.66 3.81
CA GLN A 4 -8.26 4.81 2.99
C GLN A 4 -6.80 4.68 2.57
N THR A 5 -6.50 4.99 1.31
CA THR A 5 -5.15 5.09 0.79
C THR A 5 -4.79 6.57 0.65
N ILE A 6 -3.66 6.99 1.21
CA ILE A 6 -3.21 8.39 1.23
C ILE A 6 -1.96 8.51 0.37
N ALA A 7 -2.03 9.33 -0.68
CA ALA A 7 -0.87 9.80 -1.44
C ALA A 7 -0.61 11.26 -1.08
N SER A 8 0.44 11.52 -0.29
CA SER A 8 0.83 12.88 0.09
C SER A 8 2.34 13.08 -0.09
N ALA A 9 2.72 14.28 -0.53
CA ALA A 9 4.11 14.69 -0.70
C ALA A 9 4.43 15.85 0.26
N ARG A 10 5.68 15.91 0.72
CA ARG A 10 6.21 17.03 1.50
C ARG A 10 7.28 17.72 0.66
N CYS A 11 7.05 18.98 0.33
CA CYS A 11 7.91 19.80 -0.52
C CYS A 11 8.25 21.14 0.18
N PHE A 12 9.20 21.89 -0.38
CA PHE A 12 9.41 23.28 0.02
C PHE A 12 8.32 24.17 -0.58
N SER A 13 8.10 25.35 0.02
CA SER A 13 7.09 26.32 -0.41
C SER A 13 7.17 26.65 -1.91
N ASP A 14 8.40 26.75 -2.42
CA ASP A 14 8.67 27.15 -3.81
C ASP A 14 8.43 26.02 -4.82
N ASP A 15 8.37 24.76 -4.36
CA ASP A 15 8.14 23.56 -5.18
C ASP A 15 6.68 23.07 -5.15
N THR A 16 5.77 23.85 -4.55
CA THR A 16 4.38 23.41 -4.27
C THR A 16 3.62 23.02 -5.55
N ASP A 17 3.72 23.85 -6.61
CA ASP A 17 3.05 23.59 -7.89
C ASP A 17 3.58 22.31 -8.55
N PHE A 18 4.90 22.12 -8.55
CA PHE A 18 5.54 20.91 -9.07
C PHE A 18 5.11 19.64 -8.30
N ALA A 19 5.00 19.73 -6.97
CA ALA A 19 4.55 18.61 -6.15
C ALA A 19 3.09 18.23 -6.43
N VAL A 20 2.21 19.19 -6.72
CA VAL A 20 0.82 18.95 -7.11
C VAL A 20 0.75 18.30 -8.49
N ASP A 21 1.47 18.84 -9.48
CA ASP A 21 1.52 18.27 -10.84
C ASP A 21 2.08 16.84 -10.84
N LEU A 22 3.13 16.59 -10.06
CA LEU A 22 3.74 15.26 -9.90
C LEU A 22 2.75 14.26 -9.27
N LEU A 23 2.03 14.65 -8.21
CA LEU A 23 0.99 13.81 -7.61
C LEU A 23 -0.15 13.55 -8.62
N GLY A 24 -0.50 14.54 -9.45
CA GLY A 24 -1.47 14.39 -10.53
C GLY A 24 -1.06 13.34 -11.56
N ASP A 25 0.17 13.42 -12.09
CA ASP A 25 0.69 12.45 -13.07
C ASP A 25 0.80 11.03 -12.48
N ILE A 26 1.30 10.90 -11.24
CA ILE A 26 1.38 9.61 -10.53
C ILE A 26 0.00 8.95 -10.39
N LEU A 27 -1.03 9.73 -10.05
CA LEU A 27 -2.38 9.20 -9.82
C LEU A 27 -3.18 8.94 -11.12
N THR A 28 -2.87 9.64 -12.23
CA THR A 28 -3.68 9.59 -13.46
C THR A 28 -3.01 8.87 -14.64
N ASN A 29 -1.67 8.73 -14.64
CA ASN A 29 -0.87 8.29 -15.78
C ASN A 29 0.19 7.24 -15.38
N ALA A 30 -0.08 6.46 -14.32
CA ALA A 30 0.82 5.42 -13.84
C ALA A 30 1.15 4.38 -14.92
N LYS A 31 2.45 4.22 -15.23
CA LYS A 31 2.98 3.25 -16.21
C LYS A 31 3.69 2.11 -15.51
N TYR A 32 3.11 0.91 -15.62
CA TYR A 32 3.66 -0.31 -15.03
C TYR A 32 4.54 -1.04 -16.04
N ASP A 33 5.86 -0.90 -15.89
CA ASP A 33 6.83 -1.70 -16.62
C ASP A 33 7.01 -3.08 -15.97
N ALA A 34 7.01 -4.15 -16.76
CA ALA A 34 7.06 -5.52 -16.25
C ALA A 34 8.36 -5.83 -15.46
N GLY A 35 9.50 -5.25 -15.85
CA GLY A 35 10.76 -5.40 -15.13
C GLY A 35 10.75 -4.68 -13.78
N LYS A 36 10.11 -3.50 -13.70
CA LYS A 36 9.89 -2.80 -12.43
C LYS A 36 8.94 -3.55 -11.50
N VAL A 37 7.84 -4.10 -12.02
CA VAL A 37 6.89 -4.90 -11.24
C VAL A 37 7.55 -6.18 -10.68
N GLU A 38 8.40 -6.83 -11.47
CA GLU A 38 9.17 -8.00 -11.04
C GLU A 38 10.13 -7.66 -9.89
N ALA A 39 10.86 -6.54 -10.00
CA ALA A 39 11.75 -6.06 -8.95
C ALA A 39 10.99 -5.69 -7.66
N GLU A 40 9.88 -4.96 -7.78
CA GLU A 40 9.06 -4.52 -6.64
C GLU A 40 8.46 -5.71 -5.87
N ARG A 41 8.00 -6.77 -6.57
CA ARG A 41 7.52 -7.98 -5.88
C ARG A 41 8.63 -8.64 -5.04
N GLY A 42 9.89 -8.52 -5.43
CA GLY A 42 11.03 -8.95 -4.62
C GLY A 42 11.18 -8.15 -3.32
N VAL A 43 10.90 -6.84 -3.35
CA VAL A 43 10.88 -5.96 -2.17
C VAL A 43 9.70 -6.32 -1.26
N ILE A 44 8.48 -6.41 -1.81
CA ILE A 44 7.25 -6.75 -1.07
C ILE A 44 7.39 -8.09 -0.34
N LEU A 45 7.98 -9.11 -0.98
CA LEU A 45 8.19 -10.42 -0.34
C LEU A 45 9.17 -10.37 0.83
N ARG A 46 10.19 -9.50 0.77
CA ARG A 46 11.14 -9.29 1.89
C ARG A 46 10.45 -8.54 3.03
N GLU A 47 9.74 -7.46 2.73
CA GLU A 47 9.00 -6.68 3.73
C GLU A 47 7.93 -7.52 4.43
N ASN A 48 7.25 -8.42 3.71
CA ASN A 48 6.31 -9.36 4.31
C ASN A 48 6.99 -10.32 5.30
N GLN A 49 8.22 -10.78 5.02
CA GLN A 49 8.98 -11.61 5.97
C GLN A 49 9.41 -10.81 7.21
N GLU A 50 9.75 -9.52 7.05
CA GLU A 50 10.09 -8.62 8.14
C GLU A 50 8.87 -8.35 9.05
N VAL A 51 7.69 -8.05 8.48
CA VAL A 51 6.44 -7.84 9.25
C VAL A 51 6.00 -9.10 10.00
N ASN A 52 6.12 -10.29 9.39
CA ASN A 52 5.81 -11.57 10.05
C ASN A 52 6.71 -11.87 11.29
N SER A 53 7.80 -11.12 11.49
CA SER A 53 8.64 -11.22 12.69
C SER A 53 8.14 -10.34 13.86
N ILE A 54 7.15 -9.47 13.62
CA ILE A 54 6.56 -8.57 14.63
C ILE A 54 5.29 -9.24 15.20
N PRO A 55 5.32 -9.75 16.45
CA PRO A 55 4.22 -10.57 16.97
C PRO A 55 2.93 -9.78 17.18
N GLU A 56 3.00 -8.47 17.45
CA GLU A 56 1.82 -7.61 17.62
C GLU A 56 0.99 -7.49 16.33
N GLU A 57 1.65 -7.28 15.18
CA GLU A 57 1.00 -7.21 13.87
C GLU A 57 0.35 -8.55 13.52
N VAL A 58 1.09 -9.66 13.69
CA VAL A 58 0.60 -11.02 13.40
C VAL A 58 -0.63 -11.37 14.25
N VAL A 59 -0.66 -11.00 15.54
CA VAL A 59 -1.83 -11.21 16.40
C VAL A 59 -3.03 -10.37 15.95
N MET A 60 -2.80 -9.13 15.53
CA MET A 60 -3.87 -8.26 15.00
C MET A 60 -4.41 -8.76 13.66
N ASP A 61 -3.57 -9.26 12.76
CA ASP A 61 -3.99 -9.86 11.50
C ASP A 61 -4.87 -11.11 11.73
N TYR A 62 -4.45 -12.03 12.60
CA TYR A 62 -5.27 -13.20 12.95
C TYR A 62 -6.58 -12.81 13.65
N LEU A 63 -6.57 -11.78 14.51
CA LEU A 63 -7.78 -11.26 15.15
C LEU A 63 -8.78 -10.71 14.13
N HIS A 64 -8.32 -9.88 13.19
CA HIS A 64 -9.19 -9.34 12.13
C HIS A 64 -9.69 -10.43 11.18
N ALA A 65 -8.81 -11.36 10.77
CA ALA A 65 -9.15 -12.46 9.88
C ALA A 65 -10.25 -13.36 10.48
N THR A 66 -10.13 -13.71 11.77
CA THR A 66 -11.12 -14.55 12.46
C THR A 66 -12.40 -13.80 12.82
N ALA A 67 -12.32 -12.53 13.22
CA ALA A 67 -13.49 -11.73 13.59
C ALA A 67 -14.38 -11.35 12.39
N PHE A 68 -13.79 -11.15 11.19
CA PHE A 68 -14.52 -10.71 9.99
C PHE A 68 -14.62 -11.77 8.89
N GLN A 69 -14.33 -13.04 9.20
CA GLN A 69 -14.21 -14.14 8.23
C GLN A 69 -15.44 -14.33 7.32
N VAL A 70 -16.65 -14.04 7.83
CA VAL A 70 -17.92 -14.17 7.08
C VAL A 70 -18.09 -13.10 5.99
N CYS A 71 -17.37 -11.97 6.08
CA CYS A 71 -17.47 -10.89 5.10
C CYS A 71 -16.75 -11.20 3.77
N GLN A 72 -15.86 -12.19 3.74
CA GLN A 72 -15.13 -12.60 2.53
C GLN A 72 -15.72 -13.84 1.83
N SER A 73 -16.69 -14.54 2.44
CA SER A 73 -17.22 -15.81 1.91
C SER A 73 -18.56 -15.70 1.16
N HIS A 74 -19.05 -14.48 0.90
CA HIS A 74 -20.25 -14.22 0.09
C HIS A 74 -19.90 -13.53 -1.25
N SER A 75 -19.16 -14.24 -2.09
CA SER A 75 -19.00 -13.92 -3.51
C SER A 75 -18.94 -15.22 -4.33
N HIS A 76 -20.09 -15.89 -4.40
CA HIS A 76 -20.42 -16.88 -5.43
C HIS A 76 -21.25 -16.19 -6.51
#